data_AF-A0A7C0U086-F1
#
_entry.id   AF-A0A7C0U086-F1
#
_cell.length_a   1.000
_cell.length_b   1.000
_cell.length_c   1.000
_cell.angle_alpha   90.00
_cell.angle_beta   90.00
_cell.angle_gamma   90.00
#
_symmetry.space_group_name_H-M   'P 1'
#
loop_
_entity.id
_entity.type
_entity.pdbx_description
1 polymer ?
#
loop_
_entity_poly.entity_id
_entity_poly.type
_entity_poly.pdbx_seq_one_letter_code
_entity_poly.pdbx_strand_id
1 'polypeptide(L)' 'MVYVWIFRRFPEGNIDPRQLRILLFLKNNGPHTSGEIARTLGYSAKYTRRALQFLRRIGAVDVYLKPRRGLEDFE' A
#
# COMPACT_ATOMS: atom_id res chain seq x y z
N MET A 1 -2.23 13.82 8.24
CA MET A 1 -2.75 12.45 8.29
C MET A 1 -2.09 11.66 7.17
N VAL A 2 -1.42 10.56 7.47
CA VAL A 2 -0.66 9.78 6.47
C VAL A 2 -1.28 8.40 6.37
N TYR A 3 -1.75 8.02 5.18
CA TYR A 3 -2.26 6.68 4.94
C TYR A 3 -1.13 5.76 4.51
N VAL A 4 -1.00 4.63 5.20
CA VAL A 4 -0.07 3.55 4.83
C VAL A 4 -0.86 2.33 4.39
N TRP A 5 -0.31 1.65 3.40
CA TRP A 5 -0.87 0.44 2.82
C TRP A 5 -0.10 -0.75 3.38
N ILE A 6 -0.81 -1.79 3.79
CA ILE A 6 -0.24 -2.98 4.42
C ILE A 6 -0.59 -4.19 3.58
N PHE A 7 0.41 -5.02 3.29
CA PHE A 7 0.19 -6.30 2.62
C PHE A 7 -0.66 -7.23 3.49
N ARG A 8 -1.67 -7.85 2.89
CA ARG A 8 -2.49 -8.88 3.56
C ARG A 8 -2.22 -10.26 3.01
N ARG A 9 -2.39 -10.43 1.70
CA ARG A 9 -2.25 -11.71 1.00
C ARG A 9 -2.04 -11.49 -0.48
N PHE A 10 -1.54 -12.51 -1.16
CA PHE A 10 -1.66 -12.58 -2.60
C PHE A 10 -3.06 -13.09 -2.97
N PRO A 11 -3.74 -12.46 -3.94
CA PRO A 11 -5.02 -12.95 -4.42
C PRO A 11 -4.83 -14.15 -5.35
N GLU A 12 -5.82 -15.03 -5.37
CA GLU A 12 -5.89 -16.19 -6.26
C GLU A 12 -6.53 -15.73 -7.58
N GLY A 13 -5.73 -15.54 -8.63
CA GLY A 13 -6.22 -15.12 -9.94
C GLY A 13 -5.19 -14.39 -10.78
N ASN A 14 -5.58 -14.06 -12.02
CA ASN A 14 -4.71 -13.34 -12.94
C ASN A 14 -4.65 -11.85 -12.53
N ILE A 15 -3.48 -11.41 -12.08
CA ILE A 15 -3.23 -10.03 -11.64
C ILE A 15 -2.26 -9.36 -12.61
N ASP A 16 -2.43 -8.04 -12.83
CA ASP A 16 -1.45 -7.25 -13.59
C ASP A 16 -0.07 -7.39 -12.92
N PRO A 17 1.01 -7.77 -13.64
CA PRO A 17 2.34 -7.93 -13.07
C PRO A 17 2.86 -6.71 -12.29
N ARG A 18 2.43 -5.50 -12.65
CA ARG A 18 2.77 -4.26 -11.92
C ARG A 18 2.04 -4.17 -10.58
N GLN A 19 0.81 -4.66 -10.49
CA GLN A 19 0.10 -4.78 -9.21
C GLN A 19 0.75 -5.85 -8.33
N LEU A 20 1.20 -6.96 -8.92
CA LEU A 20 1.97 -7.97 -8.20
C LEU A 20 3.27 -7.39 -7.62
N ARG A 21 3.97 -6.55 -8.38
CA ARG A 21 5.15 -5.82 -7.87
C ARG A 21 4.84 -4.93 -6.67
N ILE A 22 3.68 -4.27 -6.64
CA ILE A 22 3.22 -3.51 -5.46
C ILE A 22 3.05 -4.43 -4.25
N LEU A 23 2.41 -5.60 -4.44
CA LEU A 23 2.20 -6.56 -3.36
C LEU A 23 3.52 -7.13 -2.83
N LEU A 24 4.45 -7.50 -3.73
CA LEU A 24 5.79 -7.97 -3.36
C LEU A 24 6.57 -6.90 -2.59
N PHE A 25 6.50 -5.65 -3.04
CA PHE A 25 7.13 -4.53 -2.35
C PHE A 25 6.61 -4.38 -0.92
N LEU A 26 5.28 -4.36 -0.74
CA LEU A 26 4.66 -4.22 0.58
C LEU A 26 4.93 -5.43 1.48
N LYS A 27 4.97 -6.65 0.93
CA LYS A 27 5.31 -7.86 1.68
C LYS A 27 6.74 -7.81 2.23
N ASN A 28 7.69 -7.33 1.42
CA ASN A 28 9.12 -7.36 1.77
C ASN A 28 9.56 -6.15 2.61
N ASN A 29 8.89 -4.99 2.46
CA ASN A 29 9.32 -3.74 3.09
C ASN A 29 8.35 -3.26 4.19
N GLY A 30 7.19 -3.91 4.33
CA GLY A 30 6.18 -3.50 5.30
C GLY A 30 5.35 -2.27 4.86
N PRO A 31 4.65 -1.62 5.80
CA PRO A 31 3.71 -0.54 5.52
C PRO A 31 4.34 0.68 4.85
N HIS A 32 3.78 1.11 3.72
CA HIS A 32 4.26 2.29 2.98
C HIS A 32 3.12 3.15 2.45
N THR A 33 3.39 4.43 2.28
CA THR A 33 2.48 5.38 1.64
C THR A 33 2.41 5.15 0.14
N SER A 34 1.32 5.59 -0.49
CA SER A 34 1.20 5.55 -1.95
C SER A 34 2.31 6.34 -2.66
N GLY A 35 2.86 7.37 -2.02
CA GLY A 35 3.93 8.19 -2.59
C GLY A 35 5.27 7.47 -2.59
N GLU A 36 5.60 6.80 -1.50
CA GLU A 36 6.81 5.97 -1.40
C GLU A 36 6.75 4.80 -2.39
N ILE A 37 5.62 4.08 -2.44
CA ILE A 37 5.43 2.96 -3.39
C ILE A 37 5.62 3.45 -4.83
N ALA A 38 4.99 4.57 -5.19
CA ALA A 38 5.07 5.12 -6.54
C ALA A 38 6.51 5.50 -6.92
N ARG A 39 7.22 6.17 -6.00
CA ARG A 39 8.62 6.59 -6.20
C ARG A 39 9.54 5.38 -6.34
N THR A 40 9.42 4.41 -5.44
CA THR A 40 10.31 3.24 -5.39
C THR A 40 10.11 2.32 -6.59
N LEU A 41 8.86 2.12 -7.03
CA LEU A 41 8.56 1.23 -8.16
C LEU A 41 8.58 1.94 -9.53
N GLY A 42 8.87 3.24 -9.57
CA GLY A 42 8.89 4.03 -10.81
C GLY A 42 7.51 4.20 -11.45
N TYR A 43 6.44 4.22 -10.65
CA TYR A 43 5.06 4.33 -11.13
C TYR A 43 4.51 5.74 -10.94
N SER A 44 3.54 6.13 -11.78
CA SER A 44 2.85 7.39 -11.57
C SER A 44 2.00 7.35 -10.30
N ALA A 45 1.86 8.51 -9.63
CA ALA A 45 1.03 8.62 -8.44
C ALA A 45 -0.45 8.25 -8.74
N LYS A 46 -0.95 8.62 -9.93
CA LYS A 46 -2.31 8.29 -10.39
C LYS A 46 -2.50 6.79 -10.55
N TYR A 47 -1.54 6.10 -11.20
CA TYR A 47 -1.58 4.65 -11.36
C TYR A 47 -1.54 3.95 -9.99
N THR A 48 -0.58 4.32 -9.15
CA THR A 48 -0.35 3.68 -7.85
C THR A 48 -1.59 3.78 -6.96
N ARG A 49 -2.24 4.95 -6.90
CA ARG A 49 -3.49 5.12 -6.15
C ARG A 49 -4.61 4.21 -6.67
N ARG A 50 -4.80 4.13 -8.00
CA ARG A 50 -5.83 3.26 -8.61
C ARG A 50 -5.54 1.78 -8.34
N ALA A 51 -4.28 1.36 -8.48
CA ALA A 51 -3.85 0.00 -8.20
C ALA A 51 -4.09 -0.38 -6.73
N LEU A 52 -3.72 0.48 -5.78
CA LEU A 52 -3.93 0.22 -4.35
C LEU A 52 -5.41 0.17 -3.96
N GLN A 53 -6.26 1.02 -4.55
CA GLN A 53 -7.71 0.92 -4.34
C GLN A 53 -8.28 -0.40 -4.87
N PHE A 54 -7.83 -0.82 -6.07
CA PHE A 54 -8.22 -2.12 -6.62
C PHE A 54 -7.77 -3.28 -5.73
N LEU A 55 -6.49 -3.29 -5.33
CA LEU A 55 -5.91 -4.31 -4.45
C LEU A 55 -6.62 -4.38 -3.10
N ARG A 56 -7.05 -3.23 -2.55
CA ARG A 56 -7.86 -3.19 -1.33
C ARG A 56 -9.24 -3.80 -1.54
N ARG A 57 -9.90 -3.48 -2.65
CA ARG A 57 -11.24 -4.01 -2.97
C ARG A 57 -11.25 -5.54 -3.04
N ILE A 58 -10.15 -6.15 -3.47
CA ILE A 58 -10.01 -7.62 -3.54
C ILE A 58 -9.39 -8.24 -2.27
N GLY A 59 -9.13 -7.43 -1.23
CA GLY A 59 -8.57 -7.89 0.04
C GLY A 59 -7.11 -8.32 -0.01
N ALA A 60 -6.33 -7.80 -0.97
CA ALA A 60 -4.89 -8.08 -1.07
C ALA A 60 -4.05 -7.13 -0.19
N VAL A 61 -4.58 -5.94 0.10
CA VAL A 61 -3.97 -4.95 1.00
C VAL A 61 -5.02 -4.29 1.89
N ASP A 62 -4.59 -3.85 3.06
CA ASP A 62 -5.35 -2.96 3.94
C ASP A 62 -4.77 -1.55 3.93
N VAL A 63 -5.54 -0.57 4.40
CA VAL A 63 -5.08 0.82 4.56
C VAL A 63 -5.34 1.29 5.98
N TYR A 64 -4.32 1.88 6.59
CA TYR A 64 -4.41 2.41 7.94
C TYR A 64 -4.03 3.87 7.94
N LEU A 65 -4.76 4.64 8.74
CA LEU A 65 -4.39 5.99 9.08
C LEU A 65 -3.25 5.93 10.08
N LYS A 66 -2.03 6.33 9.70
CA LYS A 66 -0.95 6.58 10.65
C LYS A 66 -1.24 7.92 11.33
N PRO A 67 -1.59 7.94 12.64
CA PRO A 67 -1.75 9.18 13.37
C PRO A 67 -0.41 9.91 13.36
N ARG A 68 -0.43 11.24 13.26
CA ARG A 68 0.80 12.05 13.31
C ARG A 68 1.39 12.15 14.73
N ARG A 69 0.59 11.83 15.74
CA ARG A 69 0.95 11.86 17.16
C ARG A 69 0.79 10.46 17.73
N GLY A 70 1.76 10.01 18.51
CA GLY A 70 1.65 8.78 19.29
C GLY A 70 0.71 9.00 20.48
N LEU A 71 0.27 7.91 21.11
CA LEU A 71 -0.38 7.98 22.44
C LEU A 71 0.54 8.66 23.48
N GLU A 72 1.86 8.60 23.26
CA GLU A 72 2.90 9.26 24.06
C GLU A 72 2.87 10.80 24.02
N ASP A 73 2.25 11.41 22.99
CA ASP A 73 2.13 12.87 22.88
C ASP A 73 0.92 13.43 23.65
N PHE A 74 0.20 12.58 24.39
CA PHE A 74 -0.99 12.93 25.16
C PHE A 74 -0.83 12.71 26.67
N GLU A 75 0.38 12.37 27.16
CA GLU A 75 0.75 12.38 28.59
C GLU A 75 1.33 13.73 29.04
#